data_AF-A0A969K6M1-F1
#
_entry.id   AF-A0A969K6M1-F1
#
_cell.length_a   1.000
_cell.length_b   1.000
_cell.length_c   1.000
_cell.angle_alpha   90.00
_cell.angle_beta   90.00
_cell.angle_gamma   90.00
#
_symmetry.space_group_name_H-M   'P 1'
#
loop_
_entity.id
_entity.type
_entity.pdbx_description
1 polymer ?
#
loop_
_entity_poly.entity_id
_entity_poly.type
_entity_poly.pdbx_seq_one_letter_code
_entity_poly.pdbx_strand_id
1 'polypeptide(L)'
;MFQSSSPFYASPDVVAVPLYELSFKTTQPLPPIRAVRMRLQFRDGITSDRIVQLHRLIRFTKDRLGVWIALDLDRTTDKTTDRATNRDLAIIYPASLTWGILAALFETAIDGASSAIAIDPLDSAAIDLRDPSYRRLLLQHCNHELCRLFQTAPSSLVDEARQRIYSLKTIHKIGNEAEVRRYLKFDFVCDEPGQGDDRLILCLDYANEYRSLQTLNQLDP
;
A
#
# COMPACT_ATOMS: atom_id res chain seq x y z
N MET A 1 17.78 10.36 1.28
CA MET A 1 18.06 11.76 1.67
C MET A 1 17.16 12.63 0.79
N PHE A 2 16.10 13.24 1.36
CA PHE A 2 15.17 14.07 0.61
C PHE A 2 15.70 15.52 0.53
N GLN A 3 15.60 16.17 -0.63
CA GLN A 3 15.93 17.59 -0.76
C GLN A 3 14.64 18.41 -0.63
N SER A 4 14.67 19.41 0.27
CA SER A 4 13.64 20.45 0.39
C SER A 4 13.94 21.55 -0.63
N SER A 5 12.99 21.86 -1.50
CA SER A 5 13.04 23.04 -2.36
C SER A 5 12.19 24.16 -1.76
N SER A 6 12.80 25.01 -0.93
CA SER A 6 12.27 26.35 -0.61
C SER A 6 13.40 27.26 -0.12
N PRO A 7 13.65 28.43 -0.76
CA PRO A 7 14.61 29.39 -0.28
C PRO A 7 13.98 30.23 0.85
N PHE A 8 14.49 30.08 2.07
CA PHE A 8 14.13 30.94 3.20
C PHE A 8 15.01 32.20 3.18
N TYR A 9 14.42 33.34 2.81
CA TYR A 9 14.85 34.65 3.29
C TYR A 9 13.72 35.23 4.12
N ALA A 10 13.97 35.40 5.42
CA ALA A 10 13.02 35.99 6.36
C ALA A 10 13.00 37.51 6.18
N SER A 11 11.87 38.04 5.71
CA SER A 11 11.50 39.46 5.83
C SER A 11 10.36 39.58 6.86
N PRO A 12 10.19 40.70 7.60
CA PRO A 12 9.23 40.78 8.70
C PRO A 12 7.74 40.82 8.29
N ASP A 13 7.44 40.95 6.99
CA ASP A 13 6.06 41.06 6.46
C ASP A 13 5.54 39.76 5.83
N VAL A 14 6.07 38.61 6.24
CA VAL A 14 5.58 37.32 5.72
C VAL A 14 4.22 37.01 6.35
N VAL A 15 3.16 37.29 5.60
CA VAL A 15 1.90 36.54 5.70
C VAL A 15 2.32 35.07 5.72
N ALA A 16 2.22 34.42 6.88
CA ALA A 16 2.54 33.01 7.00
C ALA A 16 1.59 32.26 6.07
N VAL A 17 2.04 31.96 4.86
CA VAL A 17 1.27 31.17 3.91
C VAL A 17 1.06 29.83 4.60
N PRO A 18 -0.19 29.48 4.94
CA PRO A 18 -0.44 28.19 5.55
C PRO A 18 0.05 27.12 4.59
N LEU A 19 1.04 26.36 5.06
CA LEU A 19 1.63 25.27 4.31
C LEU A 19 0.62 24.12 4.30
N TYR A 20 -0.10 23.97 3.19
CA TYR A 20 -1.16 22.96 3.05
C TYR A 20 -0.62 21.63 2.53
N GLU A 21 0.39 21.67 1.67
CA GLU A 21 0.94 20.50 0.98
C GLU A 21 2.48 20.56 0.97
N LEU A 22 3.10 19.39 1.11
CA LEU A 22 4.53 19.17 0.97
C LEU A 22 4.75 17.91 0.13
N SER A 23 5.58 18.00 -0.90
CA SER A 23 6.02 16.85 -1.69
C SER A 23 7.52 16.63 -1.56
N PHE A 24 7.93 15.39 -1.29
CA PHE A 24 9.34 15.01 -1.20
C PHE A 24 9.69 14.00 -2.28
N LYS A 25 10.51 14.40 -3.25
CA LYS A 25 10.98 13.55 -4.34
C LYS A 25 12.32 12.91 -3.96
N THR A 26 12.50 11.63 -4.28
CA THR A 26 13.81 10.98 -4.09
C THR A 26 14.87 11.64 -4.96
N THR A 27 16.04 11.89 -4.38
CA THR A 27 17.17 12.52 -5.08
C THR A 27 17.81 11.61 -6.12
N GLN A 28 17.73 10.30 -5.89
CA GLN A 28 18.18 9.25 -6.79
C GLN A 28 16.97 8.50 -7.38
N PRO A 29 17.10 7.97 -8.61
CA PRO A 29 16.12 7.04 -9.16
C PRO A 29 16.03 5.79 -8.29
N LEU A 30 14.91 5.08 -8.39
CA LEU A 30 14.71 3.82 -7.72
C LEU A 30 15.76 2.81 -8.18
N PRO A 31 16.43 2.09 -7.25
CA PRO A 31 17.28 0.98 -7.64
C PRO A 31 16.42 -0.11 -8.31
N PRO A 32 17.02 -1.00 -9.13
CA PRO A 32 16.29 -2.13 -9.70
C PRO A 32 15.60 -2.94 -8.60
N ILE A 33 14.27 -2.90 -8.60
CA ILE A 33 13.47 -3.65 -7.63
C ILE A 33 13.23 -5.02 -8.23
N ARG A 34 13.48 -6.07 -7.44
CA ARG A 34 13.20 -7.45 -7.84
C ARG A 34 11.96 -7.94 -7.09
N ALA A 35 11.04 -8.49 -7.84
CA ALA A 35 9.95 -9.28 -7.29
C ALA A 35 10.30 -10.75 -7.44
N VAL A 36 10.00 -11.53 -6.41
CA VAL A 36 9.90 -12.97 -6.59
C VAL A 36 8.47 -13.27 -7.01
N ARG A 37 8.34 -14.25 -7.91
CA ARG A 37 7.07 -14.64 -8.49
C ARG A 37 6.80 -16.11 -8.19
N MET A 38 5.54 -16.40 -7.93
CA MET A 38 5.03 -17.75 -7.70
C MET A 38 3.89 -17.99 -8.66
N ARG A 39 3.88 -19.13 -9.34
CA ARG A 39 2.71 -19.56 -10.10
C ARG A 39 1.84 -20.44 -9.21
N LEU A 40 0.56 -20.13 -9.16
CA LEU A 40 -0.49 -21.03 -8.66
C LEU A 40 -1.23 -21.61 -9.85
N GLN A 41 -1.20 -22.92 -10.03
CA GLN A 41 -1.94 -23.63 -11.05
C GLN A 41 -3.05 -24.45 -10.44
N PHE A 42 -4.29 -24.08 -10.73
CA PHE A 42 -5.48 -24.76 -10.26
C PHE A 42 -5.90 -25.82 -11.28
N ARG A 43 -5.84 -27.11 -10.91
CA ARG A 43 -6.15 -28.22 -11.83
C ARG A 43 -7.57 -28.13 -12.41
N ASP A 44 -8.52 -27.70 -11.59
CA ASP A 44 -9.94 -27.56 -11.96
C ASP A 44 -10.30 -26.14 -12.42
N GLY A 45 -9.32 -25.24 -12.54
CA GLY A 45 -9.55 -23.82 -12.79
C GLY A 45 -9.78 -22.99 -11.52
N ILE A 46 -9.67 -21.67 -11.69
CA ILE A 46 -9.89 -20.68 -10.63
C ILE A 46 -11.39 -20.39 -10.54
N THR A 47 -11.97 -20.69 -9.38
CA THR A 47 -13.36 -20.33 -9.06
C THR A 47 -13.40 -19.00 -8.30
N SER A 48 -14.57 -18.35 -8.28
CA SER A 48 -14.78 -17.13 -7.50
C SER A 48 -14.46 -17.31 -6.02
N ASP A 49 -14.80 -18.47 -5.45
CA ASP A 49 -14.49 -18.78 -4.04
C ASP A 49 -12.98 -18.84 -3.78
N ARG A 50 -12.21 -19.43 -4.71
CA ARG A 50 -10.75 -19.47 -4.64
C ARG A 50 -10.15 -18.05 -4.74
N ILE A 51 -10.71 -17.18 -5.57
CA ILE A 51 -10.29 -15.77 -5.64
C ILE A 51 -10.56 -15.06 -4.30
N VAL A 52 -11.72 -15.30 -3.67
CA VAL A 52 -12.05 -14.74 -2.36
C VAL A 52 -11.07 -15.26 -1.28
N GLN A 53 -10.74 -16.55 -1.29
CA GLN A 53 -9.75 -17.14 -0.39
C GLN A 53 -8.36 -16.51 -0.59
N LEU A 54 -7.92 -16.32 -1.84
CA LEU A 54 -6.67 -15.64 -2.16
C LEU A 54 -6.64 -14.20 -1.63
N HIS A 55 -7.71 -13.43 -1.80
CA HIS A 55 -7.80 -12.08 -1.25
C HIS A 55 -7.77 -12.07 0.29
N ARG A 56 -8.41 -13.04 0.95
CA ARG A 56 -8.31 -13.21 2.41
C ARG A 56 -6.88 -13.51 2.84
N LEU A 57 -6.17 -14.36 2.11
CA LEU A 57 -4.79 -14.70 2.41
C LEU A 57 -3.85 -13.50 2.21
N ILE A 58 -3.98 -12.73 1.12
CA ILE A 58 -3.22 -11.48 0.92
C ILE A 58 -3.44 -10.51 2.07
N ARG A 59 -4.69 -10.41 2.53
CA ARG A 59 -5.00 -9.57 3.70
C ARG A 59 -4.34 -10.12 4.96
N PHE A 60 -4.35 -11.44 5.17
CA PHE A 60 -3.66 -12.07 6.29
C PHE A 60 -2.15 -11.81 6.25
N THR A 61 -1.49 -11.97 5.11
CA THR A 61 -0.04 -11.73 4.99
C THR A 61 0.28 -10.26 5.24
N LYS A 62 -0.58 -9.34 4.79
CA LYS A 62 -0.46 -7.92 5.14
C LYS A 62 -0.60 -7.70 6.65
N ASP A 63 -1.73 -8.10 7.23
CA ASP A 63 -2.13 -7.71 8.59
C ASP A 63 -1.34 -8.46 9.68
N ARG A 64 -0.88 -9.69 9.41
CA ARG A 64 -0.18 -10.54 10.38
C ARG A 64 1.32 -10.63 10.16
N LEU A 65 1.76 -10.62 8.91
CA LEU A 65 3.18 -10.77 8.57
C LEU A 65 3.84 -9.45 8.18
N GLY A 66 3.05 -8.39 7.94
CA GLY A 66 3.58 -7.13 7.42
C GLY A 66 4.15 -7.31 6.01
N VAL A 67 3.54 -8.18 5.20
CA VAL A 67 4.03 -8.49 3.84
C VAL A 67 2.94 -8.26 2.79
N TRP A 68 3.26 -7.41 1.81
CA TRP A 68 2.42 -7.16 0.64
C TRP A 68 2.66 -8.18 -0.44
N ILE A 69 1.54 -8.69 -0.95
CA ILE A 69 1.49 -9.68 -2.01
C ILE A 69 0.45 -9.19 -3.01
N ALA A 70 0.73 -9.29 -4.31
CA ALA A 70 -0.30 -9.05 -5.34
C ALA A 70 -0.53 -10.28 -6.18
N LEU A 71 -1.76 -10.34 -6.70
CA LEU A 71 -2.15 -11.26 -7.74
C LEU A 71 -1.91 -10.56 -9.08
N ASP A 72 -1.07 -11.17 -9.91
CA ASP A 72 -0.94 -10.90 -11.33
C ASP A 72 -1.94 -11.83 -12.05
N LEU A 73 -3.15 -11.32 -12.22
CA LEU A 73 -4.29 -11.98 -12.86
C LEU A 73 -4.26 -11.86 -14.38
N ASP A 74 -3.46 -10.93 -14.93
CA ASP A 74 -3.59 -10.44 -16.31
C ASP A 74 -2.78 -11.23 -17.35
N ARG A 75 -1.92 -12.16 -16.94
CA ARG A 75 -0.91 -12.77 -17.84
C ARG A 75 -1.11 -14.23 -18.21
N THR A 76 -2.26 -14.84 -17.91
CA THR A 76 -2.51 -16.26 -18.20
C THR A 76 -3.42 -16.47 -19.42
N THR A 77 -3.28 -15.60 -20.41
CA THR A 77 -3.70 -15.87 -21.78
C THR A 77 -2.54 -16.47 -22.56
N ASP A 78 -2.61 -17.79 -22.75
CA ASP A 78 -1.76 -18.48 -23.70
C ASP A 78 -2.10 -17.99 -25.12
N LYS A 79 -1.22 -17.17 -25.71
CA LYS A 79 -1.40 -16.58 -27.04
C LYS A 79 -1.45 -17.62 -28.18
N THR A 80 -1.27 -18.90 -27.86
CA THR A 80 -1.29 -19.99 -28.86
C THR A 80 -2.62 -20.73 -28.95
N THR A 81 -3.54 -20.58 -27.99
CA THR A 81 -4.75 -21.43 -27.93
C THR A 81 -6.10 -20.69 -27.88
N ASP A 82 -6.11 -19.35 -27.86
CA ASP A 82 -7.32 -18.48 -27.80
C ASP A 82 -8.37 -18.91 -26.74
N ARG A 83 -7.93 -19.68 -25.74
CA ARG A 83 -8.69 -20.09 -24.58
C ARG A 83 -7.99 -19.50 -23.37
N ALA A 84 -8.58 -18.47 -22.78
CA ALA A 84 -8.22 -18.01 -21.45
C ALA A 84 -8.57 -19.13 -20.45
N THR A 85 -7.67 -20.09 -20.27
CA THR A 85 -7.75 -20.99 -19.13
C THR A 85 -7.30 -20.20 -17.92
N ASN A 86 -8.26 -19.63 -17.19
CA ASN A 86 -8.13 -19.07 -15.84
C ASN A 86 -7.66 -20.16 -14.83
N ARG A 87 -6.60 -20.88 -15.15
CA ARG A 87 -6.02 -21.97 -14.37
C ARG A 87 -4.75 -21.52 -13.66
N ASP A 88 -4.08 -20.52 -14.22
CA ASP A 88 -2.81 -20.04 -13.71
C ASP A 88 -2.99 -18.63 -13.13
N LEU A 89 -2.31 -18.38 -12.02
CA LEU A 89 -2.26 -17.08 -11.37
C LEU A 89 -0.83 -16.84 -10.91
N ALA A 90 -0.28 -15.66 -11.20
CA ALA A 90 1.03 -15.29 -10.68
C ALA A 90 0.87 -14.48 -9.39
N ILE A 91 1.69 -14.78 -8.40
CA ILE A 91 1.74 -14.09 -7.12
C ILE A 91 3.09 -13.38 -7.02
N ILE A 92 3.02 -12.09 -6.71
CA ILE A 92 4.17 -11.21 -6.61
C ILE A 92 4.39 -10.90 -5.14
N TYR A 93 5.61 -11.12 -4.63
CA TYR A 93 5.93 -10.92 -3.22
C TYR A 93 7.40 -10.45 -3.02
N PRO A 94 7.73 -9.82 -1.88
CA PRO A 94 9.09 -9.31 -1.63
C PRO A 94 10.10 -10.45 -1.42
N ALA A 95 11.33 -10.24 -1.88
CA ALA A 95 12.41 -11.23 -1.80
C ALA A 95 12.83 -11.62 -0.38
N SER A 96 12.47 -10.82 0.63
CA SER A 96 12.70 -11.13 2.04
C SER A 96 11.82 -12.27 2.56
N LEU A 97 10.72 -12.59 1.89
CA LEU A 97 9.83 -13.68 2.30
C LEU A 97 10.24 -14.98 1.60
N THR A 98 10.40 -16.05 2.38
CA THR A 98 10.85 -17.33 1.83
C THR A 98 9.70 -18.03 1.12
N TRP A 99 10.03 -18.65 -0.01
CA TRP A 99 9.12 -19.46 -0.83
C TRP A 99 8.31 -20.47 0.01
N GLY A 100 8.99 -21.24 0.86
CA GLY A 100 8.36 -22.33 1.62
C GLY A 100 7.27 -21.87 2.58
N ILE A 101 7.41 -20.69 3.20
CA ILE A 101 6.40 -20.14 4.10
C ILE A 101 5.15 -19.75 3.30
N LEU A 102 5.34 -19.08 2.16
CA LEU A 102 4.21 -18.71 1.30
C LEU A 102 3.52 -19.92 0.71
N ALA A 103 4.26 -20.85 0.11
CA ALA A 103 3.70 -22.05 -0.49
C ALA A 103 2.83 -22.81 0.52
N ALA A 104 3.32 -23.03 1.74
CA ALA A 104 2.56 -23.69 2.81
C ALA A 104 1.28 -22.90 3.20
N LEU A 105 1.36 -21.57 3.25
CA LEU A 105 0.20 -20.72 3.51
C LEU A 105 -0.85 -20.80 2.40
N PHE A 106 -0.44 -20.84 1.13
CA PHE A 106 -1.35 -20.97 -0.01
C PHE A 106 -1.97 -22.37 -0.09
N GLU A 107 -1.19 -23.43 0.18
CA GLU A 107 -1.70 -24.80 0.24
C GLU A 107 -2.74 -25.00 1.34
N THR A 108 -2.53 -24.40 2.51
CA THR A 108 -3.44 -24.53 3.66
C THR A 108 -4.68 -23.65 3.56
N ALA A 109 -4.56 -22.45 2.98
CA ALA A 109 -5.70 -21.50 2.92
C ALA A 109 -6.74 -21.86 1.86
N ILE A 110 -6.40 -22.70 0.88
CA ILE A 110 -7.25 -23.02 -0.27
C ILE A 110 -7.77 -24.47 -0.19
N ASP A 111 -8.29 -24.85 0.99
CA ASP A 111 -8.87 -26.17 1.33
C ASP A 111 -9.55 -26.90 0.14
N GLY A 112 -9.36 -28.21 -0.08
CA GLY A 112 -8.92 -29.24 0.86
C GLY A 112 -8.39 -30.52 0.18
N ALA A 113 -7.49 -30.38 -0.79
CA ALA A 113 -6.59 -31.46 -1.19
C ALA A 113 -5.29 -30.84 -1.67
N SER A 114 -4.17 -31.25 -1.10
CA SER A 114 -2.81 -30.90 -1.55
C SER A 114 -2.54 -31.24 -3.04
N SER A 115 -3.50 -31.86 -3.72
CA SER A 115 -3.48 -32.17 -5.15
C SER A 115 -4.20 -31.16 -6.05
N ALA A 116 -4.93 -30.16 -5.52
CA ALA A 116 -5.77 -29.28 -6.33
C ALA A 116 -5.01 -28.07 -6.94
N ILE A 117 -3.86 -27.73 -6.35
CA ILE A 117 -3.05 -26.56 -6.74
C ILE A 117 -1.60 -27.01 -6.87
N ALA A 118 -0.98 -26.76 -8.02
CA ALA A 118 0.47 -26.83 -8.17
C ALA A 118 1.07 -25.43 -7.93
N ILE A 119 2.13 -25.36 -7.14
CA ILE A 119 2.80 -24.11 -6.78
C ILE A 119 4.23 -24.17 -7.30
N ASP A 120 4.56 -23.36 -8.30
CA ASP A 120 5.86 -23.39 -8.96
C ASP A 120 6.59 -22.05 -8.84
N PRO A 121 7.87 -22.04 -8.44
CA PRO A 121 8.65 -20.81 -8.43
C PRO A 121 8.82 -20.33 -9.86
N LEU A 122 8.57 -19.04 -10.08
CA LEU A 122 8.90 -18.38 -11.33
C LEU A 122 10.20 -17.61 -11.13
N ASP A 123 10.99 -17.50 -12.20
CA ASP A 123 12.23 -16.74 -12.17
C ASP A 123 11.99 -15.33 -11.63
N SER A 124 12.86 -14.90 -10.70
CA SER A 124 12.83 -13.53 -10.22
C SER A 124 13.15 -12.61 -11.40
N ALA A 125 12.17 -11.79 -11.79
CA ALA A 125 12.35 -10.80 -12.82
C ALA A 125 12.56 -9.43 -12.20
N ALA A 126 13.30 -8.57 -12.90
CA ALA A 126 13.26 -7.14 -12.59
C ALA A 126 11.82 -6.65 -12.72
N ILE A 127 11.37 -5.89 -11.73
CA ILE A 127 10.06 -5.28 -11.74
C ILE A 127 10.05 -4.17 -12.78
N ASP A 128 9.04 -4.19 -13.65
CA ASP A 128 8.72 -3.07 -14.52
C ASP A 128 7.61 -2.22 -13.88
N LEU A 129 7.95 -1.04 -13.35
CA LEU A 129 6.99 -0.14 -12.70
C LEU A 129 6.03 0.55 -13.69
N ARG A 130 6.19 0.30 -15.00
CA ARG A 130 5.16 0.60 -16.01
C ARG A 130 3.92 -0.26 -15.80
N ASP A 131 4.10 -1.50 -15.32
CA ASP A 131 2.99 -2.37 -14.95
C ASP A 131 2.28 -1.81 -13.70
N PRO A 132 0.97 -1.48 -13.80
CA PRO A 132 0.22 -0.93 -12.68
C PRO A 132 0.21 -1.83 -11.44
N SER A 133 0.30 -3.15 -11.62
CA SER A 133 0.26 -4.11 -10.50
C SER A 133 1.52 -4.03 -9.65
N TYR A 134 2.68 -4.01 -10.30
CA TYR A 134 3.96 -3.85 -9.61
C TYR A 134 4.10 -2.47 -8.97
N ARG A 135 3.68 -1.42 -9.68
CA ARG A 135 3.68 -0.06 -9.12
C ARG A 135 2.80 0.04 -7.89
N ARG A 136 1.57 -0.49 -7.95
CA ARG A 136 0.64 -0.50 -6.81
C ARG A 136 1.24 -1.20 -5.59
N LEU A 137 1.88 -2.34 -5.78
CA LEU A 137 2.53 -3.06 -4.69
C LEU A 137 3.63 -2.24 -4.01
N LEU A 138 4.51 -1.64 -4.81
CA LEU A 138 5.57 -0.79 -4.29
C LEU A 138 4.99 0.35 -3.44
N LEU A 139 4.02 1.08 -3.99
CA LEU A 139 3.42 2.23 -3.30
C LEU A 139 2.68 1.80 -2.03
N GLN A 140 1.97 0.67 -2.04
CA GLN A 140 1.32 0.12 -0.85
C GLN A 140 2.33 -0.26 0.23
N HIS A 141 3.45 -0.86 -0.15
CA HIS A 141 4.53 -1.19 0.78
C HIS A 141 5.15 0.08 1.38
N CYS A 142 5.49 1.07 0.56
CA CYS A 142 6.04 2.34 1.04
C CYS A 142 5.08 3.07 2.00
N ASN A 143 3.79 3.13 1.66
CA ASN A 143 2.75 3.73 2.50
C ASN A 143 2.65 3.00 3.85
N HIS A 144 2.70 1.68 3.87
CA HIS A 144 2.67 0.94 5.12
C HIS A 144 3.94 1.11 5.95
N GLU A 145 5.13 1.08 5.35
CA GLU A 145 6.36 1.31 6.10
C GLU A 145 6.35 2.70 6.77
N LEU A 146 5.81 3.71 6.08
CA LEU A 146 5.59 5.02 6.69
C LEU A 146 4.61 4.95 7.87
N CYS A 147 3.46 4.27 7.73
CA CYS A 147 2.55 4.02 8.85
C CYS A 147 3.27 3.37 10.02
N ARG A 148 4.04 2.31 9.77
CA ARG A 148 4.76 1.55 10.80
C ARG A 148 5.72 2.45 11.57
N LEU A 149 6.47 3.31 10.87
CA LEU A 149 7.36 4.29 11.50
C LEU A 149 6.57 5.23 12.45
N PHE A 150 5.43 5.76 12.02
CA PHE A 150 4.61 6.64 12.86
C PHE A 150 3.82 5.91 13.95
N GLN A 151 3.49 4.64 13.77
CA GLN A 151 2.87 3.80 14.81
C GLN A 151 3.86 3.54 15.95
N THR A 152 5.16 3.44 15.65
CA THR A 152 6.20 3.34 16.69
C THR A 152 6.53 4.66 17.38
N ALA A 153 6.06 5.80 16.84
CA ALA A 153 6.30 7.11 17.41
C ALA A 153 5.24 7.46 18.48
N PRO A 154 5.64 7.89 19.69
CA PRO A 154 4.71 8.13 20.80
C PRO A 154 3.82 9.38 20.65
N SER A 155 4.06 10.20 19.62
CA SER A 155 3.42 11.52 19.43
C SER A 155 2.30 11.52 18.38
N SER A 156 2.00 10.37 17.78
CA SER A 156 1.07 10.23 16.67
C SER A 156 0.06 9.11 16.88
N LEU A 157 -1.15 9.32 16.38
CA LEU A 157 -2.13 8.26 16.16
C LEU A 157 -2.23 8.02 14.66
N VAL A 158 -2.04 6.77 14.21
CA VAL A 158 -2.06 6.42 12.78
C VAL A 158 -3.37 5.72 12.43
N ASP A 159 -4.08 6.25 11.44
CA ASP A 159 -5.17 5.57 10.74
C ASP A 159 -4.66 5.18 9.34
N GLU A 160 -4.15 3.95 9.24
CA GLU A 160 -3.58 3.41 8.00
C GLU A 160 -4.63 3.32 6.89
N ALA A 161 -5.87 2.98 7.22
CA ALA A 161 -6.93 2.79 6.22
C ALA A 161 -7.29 4.09 5.51
N ARG A 162 -7.20 5.22 6.22
CA ARG A 162 -7.43 6.56 5.67
C ARG A 162 -6.15 7.25 5.20
N GLN A 163 -4.98 6.61 5.39
CA GLN A 163 -3.65 7.20 5.20
C GLN A 163 -3.51 8.53 5.97
N ARG A 164 -3.84 8.51 7.27
CA ARG A 164 -3.80 9.69 8.14
C ARG A 164 -2.92 9.46 9.36
N ILE A 165 -2.13 10.48 9.71
CA ILE A 165 -1.37 10.54 10.95
C ILE A 165 -1.88 11.74 11.74
N TYR A 166 -2.62 11.48 12.81
CA TYR A 166 -3.15 12.50 13.70
C TYR A 166 -2.09 12.95 14.69
N SER A 167 -2.02 14.26 14.92
CA SER A 167 -1.23 14.82 16.01
C SER A 167 -1.91 14.58 17.35
N LEU A 168 -1.21 13.99 18.31
CA LEU A 168 -1.73 13.86 19.68
C LEU A 168 -1.68 15.17 20.48
N LYS A 169 -0.98 16.19 19.99
CA LYS A 169 -0.78 17.47 20.70
C LYS A 169 -1.87 18.51 20.43
N THR A 170 -2.66 18.35 19.38
CA THR A 170 -3.56 19.40 18.86
C THR A 170 -5.00 18.89 18.76
N ILE A 171 -5.57 18.53 19.90
CA ILE A 171 -7.02 18.34 20.03
C ILE A 171 -7.61 19.66 20.53
N HIS A 172 -8.33 20.37 19.66
CA HIS A 172 -9.03 21.59 20.01
C HIS A 172 -10.52 21.29 20.21
N LYS A 173 -11.05 21.54 21.40
CA LYS A 173 -12.49 21.44 21.63
C LYS A 173 -13.19 22.71 21.16
N ILE A 174 -14.28 22.57 20.40
CA ILE A 174 -15.20 23.65 20.05
C ILE A 174 -16.40 23.51 20.97
N GLY A 175 -16.42 24.28 22.06
CA GLY A 175 -17.41 24.13 23.12
C GLY A 175 -17.37 22.72 23.74
N ASN A 176 -18.53 22.20 24.11
CA ASN A 176 -18.71 20.84 24.62
C ASN A 176 -19.15 19.83 23.54
N GLU A 177 -19.31 20.28 22.30
CA GLU A 177 -20.11 19.58 21.29
C GLU A 177 -19.26 18.97 20.18
N ALA A 178 -18.06 19.51 19.95
CA ALA A 178 -17.17 19.03 18.91
C ALA A 178 -15.69 19.11 19.31
N GLU A 179 -14.90 18.29 18.66
CA GLU A 179 -13.44 18.36 18.70
C GLU A 179 -12.88 18.46 17.28
N VAL A 180 -11.77 19.18 17.16
CA VAL A 180 -10.98 19.32 15.95
C VAL A 180 -9.63 18.67 16.19
N ARG A 181 -9.26 17.77 15.30
CA ARG A 181 -7.96 17.10 15.32
C ARG A 181 -7.21 17.44 14.05
N ARG A 182 -5.96 17.86 14.18
CA ARG A 182 -5.09 18.04 13.03
C ARG A 182 -4.48 16.70 12.64
N TYR A 183 -4.46 16.43 11.34
CA TYR A 183 -3.81 15.25 10.78
C TYR A 183 -2.99 15.60 9.55
N LEU A 184 -2.04 14.72 9.28
CA LEU A 184 -1.25 14.66 8.06
C LEU A 184 -1.82 13.52 7.21
N LYS A 185 -2.36 13.83 6.04
CA LYS A 185 -2.60 12.85 5.00
C LYS A 185 -1.28 12.60 4.28
N PHE A 186 -1.02 11.37 3.88
CA PHE A 186 0.18 11.04 3.12
C PHE A 186 -0.14 10.09 1.98
N ASP A 187 0.64 10.15 0.91
CA ASP A 187 0.62 9.14 -0.13
C ASP A 187 1.96 9.08 -0.85
N PHE A 188 2.39 7.87 -1.23
CA PHE A 188 3.51 7.69 -2.15
C PHE A 188 2.99 7.57 -3.58
N VAL A 189 3.59 8.33 -4.49
CA VAL A 189 3.35 8.24 -5.94
C VAL A 189 4.67 8.08 -6.69
N CYS A 190 4.60 7.65 -7.96
CA CYS A 190 5.75 7.66 -8.86
C CYS A 190 5.66 8.88 -9.79
N ASP A 191 6.78 9.58 -9.95
CA ASP A 191 6.92 10.81 -10.76
C ASP A 191 6.50 10.60 -12.23
N GLU A 192 7.16 9.70 -12.96
CA GLU A 192 6.77 9.30 -14.32
C GLU A 192 7.19 7.84 -14.58
N PRO A 193 6.26 6.87 -14.55
CA PRO A 193 6.61 5.46 -14.72
C PRO A 193 7.11 5.16 -16.15
N GLY A 194 8.35 4.67 -16.28
CA GLY A 194 8.81 3.98 -17.48
C GLY A 194 9.91 4.63 -18.32
N GLN A 195 10.51 5.73 -17.87
CA GLN A 195 11.65 6.37 -18.55
C GLN A 195 13.02 5.97 -17.98
N GLY A 196 13.08 5.00 -17.07
CA GLY A 196 14.33 4.49 -16.49
C GLY A 196 14.82 5.27 -15.25
N ASP A 197 14.21 6.43 -14.97
CA ASP A 197 14.48 7.28 -13.80
C ASP A 197 13.26 7.35 -12.86
N ASP A 198 12.58 6.22 -12.64
CA ASP A 198 11.40 6.17 -11.77
C ASP A 198 11.77 6.69 -10.36
N ARG A 199 11.13 7.76 -9.91
CA ARG A 199 11.35 8.36 -8.59
C ARG A 199 10.09 8.24 -7.74
N LEU A 200 10.29 7.97 -6.45
CA LEU A 200 9.21 8.04 -5.47
C LEU A 200 9.03 9.49 -5.03
N ILE A 201 7.77 9.90 -4.96
CA ILE A 201 7.35 11.16 -4.38
C ILE A 201 6.48 10.83 -3.18
N LEU A 202 6.82 11.35 -2.01
CA LEU A 202 5.96 11.36 -0.84
C LEU A 202 5.19 12.67 -0.81
N CYS A 203 3.88 12.62 -1.02
CA CYS A 203 2.97 13.75 -0.86
C CYS A 203 2.44 13.77 0.57
N LEU A 204 2.41 14.94 1.19
CA LEU A 204 1.94 15.17 2.55
C LEU A 204 0.99 16.36 2.58
N ASP A 205 -0.26 16.15 2.99
CA ASP A 205 -1.25 17.21 3.12
C ASP A 205 -1.66 17.43 4.58
N TYR A 206 -1.63 18.67 5.04
CA TYR A 206 -2.12 19.01 6.37
C TYR A 206 -3.61 19.36 6.33
N ALA A 207 -4.40 18.68 7.15
CA ALA A 207 -5.83 18.91 7.22
C ALA A 207 -6.35 18.81 8.67
N ASN A 208 -7.60 19.27 8.85
CA ASN A 208 -8.33 19.18 10.11
C ASN A 208 -9.51 18.22 9.95
N GLU A 209 -9.74 17.40 10.96
CA GLU A 209 -10.95 16.57 11.08
C GLU A 209 -11.82 17.11 12.21
N TYR A 210 -13.07 17.40 11.88
CA TYR A 210 -14.09 17.84 12.84
C TYR A 210 -14.93 16.63 13.22
N ARG A 211 -15.00 16.36 14.52
CA ARG A 211 -15.79 15.25 15.07
C ARG A 211 -16.79 15.80 16.08
N SER A 212 -18.08 15.52 15.84
CA SER A 212 -19.11 15.77 16.84
C SER A 212 -18.94 14.77 18.01
N LEU A 213 -19.06 15.30 19.22
CA LEU A 213 -19.11 14.55 20.48
C LEU A 213 -20.57 14.29 20.91
N GLN A 214 -21.55 14.86 20.21
CA GLN A 214 -22.96 14.68 20.49
C GLN A 214 -23.49 13.41 19.83
N THR A 215 -24.41 12.76 20.53
CA THR A 215 -25.24 11.70 19.97
C THR A 215 -26.36 12.30 19.12
N LEU A 216 -26.94 11.51 18.20
CA LEU A 216 -28.07 11.97 17.38
C LEU A 216 -29.24 12.52 18.22
N ASN A 217 -29.52 11.91 19.38
CA ASN A 217 -30.57 12.35 20.29
C ASN A 217 -30.27 13.70 20.99
N GLN A 218 -29.00 14.14 20.98
CA GLN A 218 -28.58 15.44 21.52
C GLN A 218 -28.48 16.52 20.42
N LEU A 219 -28.65 16.13 19.16
CA LEU A 219 -28.67 17.01 17.99
C LEU A 219 -30.09 17.43 17.58
N ASP A 220 -31.12 16.76 18.11
CA ASP A 220 -32.51 17.18 17.96
C ASP A 220 -32.80 18.35 18.93
N PRO A 221 -33.26 19.51 18.43
CA PRO A 221 -33.46 20.72 19.22
C PRO A 221 -34.63 20.63 20.23
#